data_AF-H2RFC7-F1
#
_entry.id   AF-H2RFC7-F1
#
_cell.length_a   1.000
_cell.length_b   1.000
_cell.length_c   1.000
_cell.angle_alpha   90.00
_cell.angle_beta   90.00
_cell.angle_gamma   90.00
#
_symmetry.space_group_name_H-M   'P 1'
#
loop_
_entity.id
_entity.type
_entity.pdbx_description
1 polymer ?
#
loop_
_entity_poly.entity_id
_entity_poly.type
_entity_poly.pdbx_seq_one_letter_code
_entity_poly.pdbx_strand_id
1 'polypeptide(L)'
;MIPKVEWSAFLEAADSLRLIQVPKGPVEGYEENEEFLRTMHHLLLEVEVIEGTLQCPESGRMFPISRGIPNMLLSEEETES
;
A
#
# COMPACT_ATOMS: atom_id res chain seq x y z
N MET A 1 11.31 9.18 -1.50
CA MET A 1 9.99 8.53 -1.66
C MET A 1 8.97 9.10 -0.69
N ILE A 2 9.34 9.32 0.57
CA ILE A 2 8.45 9.79 1.65
C ILE A 2 7.48 10.93 1.25
N PRO A 3 7.87 12.02 0.55
CA PRO A 3 6.92 13.09 0.18
C PRO A 3 5.84 12.69 -0.83
N LYS A 4 6.01 11.55 -1.53
CA LYS A 4 5.07 11.05 -2.53
C LYS A 4 4.11 9.99 -1.97
N VAL A 5 4.31 9.57 -0.71
CA VAL A 5 3.46 8.56 -0.07
C VAL A 5 2.12 9.21 0.26
N GLU A 6 1.04 8.61 -0.20
CA GLU A 6 -0.29 8.90 0.32
C GLU A 6 -0.45 8.12 1.62
N TRP A 7 -0.55 8.85 2.74
CA TRP A 7 -0.40 8.27 4.07
C TRP A 7 -1.64 7.53 4.55
N SER A 8 -2.84 7.92 4.09
CA SER A 8 -4.06 7.25 4.52
C SER A 8 -4.17 5.83 3.95
N ALA A 9 -3.92 5.67 2.64
CA ALA A 9 -3.86 4.39 1.94
C ALA A 9 -2.73 3.51 2.46
N PHE A 10 -1.56 4.09 2.78
CA PHE A 10 -0.46 3.34 3.41
C PHE A 10 -0.87 2.75 4.76
N LEU A 11 -1.50 3.55 5.63
CA LEU A 11 -1.95 3.10 6.94
C LEU A 11 -3.05 2.05 6.84
N GLU A 12 -3.99 2.22 5.92
CA GLU A 12 -5.07 1.26 5.66
C GLU A 12 -4.51 -0.10 5.18
N ALA A 13 -3.54 -0.08 4.26
CA ALA A 13 -2.86 -1.29 3.80
C ALA A 13 -2.09 -1.97 4.94
N ALA A 14 -1.38 -1.20 5.77
CA ALA A 14 -0.63 -1.74 6.89
C ALA A 14 -1.54 -2.36 7.96
N ASP A 15 -2.69 -1.75 8.25
CA ASP A 15 -3.70 -2.29 9.18
C ASP A 15 -4.34 -3.57 8.63
N SER A 16 -4.66 -3.61 7.34
CA SER A 16 -5.18 -4.81 6.66
C SER A 16 -4.22 -5.99 6.76
N LEU A 17 -2.91 -5.72 6.76
CA LEU A 17 -1.84 -6.71 6.97
C LEU A 17 -1.47 -6.94 8.45
N ARG A 18 -2.15 -6.25 9.37
CA ARG A 18 -1.91 -6.29 10.83
C ARG A 18 -0.45 -5.97 11.21
N LEU A 19 0.18 -5.08 10.46
CA LEU A 19 1.52 -4.59 10.78
C LEU A 19 1.47 -3.71 12.03
N ILE A 20 2.51 -3.79 12.84
CA ILE A 20 2.64 -3.03 14.09
C ILE A 20 3.67 -1.92 13.96
N GLN A 21 3.61 -0.93 14.85
CA GLN A 21 4.59 0.18 14.92
C GLN A 21 4.71 1.00 13.63
N VAL A 22 3.60 1.14 12.91
CA VAL A 22 3.53 1.89 11.64
C VAL A 22 3.53 3.41 11.93
N PRO A 23 4.46 4.20 11.35
CA PRO A 23 4.45 5.65 11.47
C PRO A 23 3.17 6.24 10.88
N LYS A 24 2.50 7.15 11.60
CA LYS A 24 1.24 7.78 11.15
C LYS A 24 1.41 8.91 10.13
N GLY A 25 2.65 9.27 9.84
CA GLY A 25 3.00 10.41 8.98
C GLY A 25 4.50 10.69 9.04
N PRO A 26 4.99 11.60 8.18
CA PRO A 26 6.37 12.04 8.24
C PRO A 26 6.58 12.94 9.46
N VAL A 27 7.72 12.78 10.12
CA VAL A 27 8.16 13.66 11.21
C VAL A 27 9.00 14.82 10.66
N GLU A 28 9.06 15.94 11.37
CA GLU A 28 9.98 17.02 10.99
C GLU A 28 11.43 16.52 11.00
N GLY A 29 12.21 16.84 9.96
CA GLY A 29 13.59 16.37 9.81
C GLY A 29 13.71 14.86 9.58
N TYR A 30 12.67 14.20 9.06
CA TYR A 30 12.70 12.75 8.79
C TYR A 30 13.85 12.33 7.88
N GLU A 31 14.40 13.24 7.07
CA GLU A 31 15.53 13.00 6.18
C GLU A 31 16.82 12.62 6.93
N GLU A 32 16.98 13.10 8.15
CA GLU A 32 18.15 12.80 9.01
C GLU A 32 17.84 11.71 10.05
N ASN A 33 16.57 11.27 10.13
CA ASN A 33 16.13 10.24 11.07
C ASN A 33 16.29 8.85 10.44
N GLU A 34 17.46 8.24 10.63
CA GLU A 34 17.76 6.91 10.09
C GLU A 34 16.79 5.82 10.59
N GLU A 35 16.33 5.90 11.83
CA GLU A 35 15.37 4.93 12.39
C GLU A 35 14.02 5.00 11.66
N PHE A 36 13.51 6.21 11.42
CA PHE A 36 12.31 6.41 10.62
C PHE A 36 12.51 5.91 9.18
N LEU A 37 13.63 6.24 8.55
CA LEU A 37 13.91 5.83 7.17
C LEU A 37 14.03 4.31 7.04
N ARG A 38 14.66 3.62 8.00
CA ARG A 38 14.73 2.16 8.04
C ARG A 38 13.36 1.52 8.25
N THR A 39 12.54 2.10 9.13
CA THR A 39 11.17 1.63 9.37
C THR A 39 10.33 1.75 8.09
N MET A 40 10.38 2.90 7.42
CA MET A 40 9.66 3.11 6.16
C MET A 40 10.20 2.24 5.02
N HIS A 41 11.51 2.00 4.97
CA HIS A 41 12.10 1.06 4.02
C HIS A 41 11.51 -0.34 4.19
N HIS A 42 11.49 -0.85 5.42
CA HIS A 42 10.89 -2.16 5.72
C HIS A 42 9.43 -2.24 5.27
N LEU A 43 8.60 -1.29 5.72
CA LEU A 43 7.16 -1.31 5.49
C LEU A 43 6.78 -1.12 4.01
N LEU A 44 7.53 -0.32 3.25
CA LEU A 44 7.21 -0.03 1.85
C LEU A 44 7.85 -1.00 0.86
N LEU A 45 8.99 -1.62 1.20
CA LEU A 45 9.82 -2.33 0.21
C LEU A 45 10.15 -3.77 0.61
N GLU A 46 10.02 -4.16 1.88
CA GLU A 46 10.37 -5.51 2.34
C GLU A 46 9.14 -6.36 2.68
N VAL A 47 7.94 -5.75 2.73
CA VAL A 47 6.68 -6.46 2.92
C VAL A 47 5.97 -6.63 1.59
N GLU A 48 5.82 -7.88 1.15
CA GLU A 48 5.21 -8.23 -0.13
C GLU A 48 3.93 -9.07 0.06
N VAL A 49 2.89 -8.76 -0.71
CA VAL A 49 1.66 -9.56 -0.75
C VAL A 49 1.74 -10.56 -1.90
N ILE A 50 1.85 -11.85 -1.57
CA ILE A 50 1.98 -12.91 -2.58
C ILE A 50 0.62 -13.34 -3.15
N GLU A 51 -0.40 -13.44 -2.30
CA GLU A 51 -1.78 -13.77 -2.67
C GLU A 51 -2.73 -12.82 -1.93
N GLY A 52 -3.74 -12.29 -2.62
CA GLY A 52 -4.68 -11.34 -2.03
C GLY A 52 -5.59 -10.66 -3.06
N THR A 53 -6.24 -9.58 -2.66
CA THR A 53 -7.09 -8.78 -3.54
C THR A 53 -6.98 -7.29 -3.21
N LEU A 54 -6.97 -6.45 -4.22
CA LEU A 54 -7.22 -5.01 -4.10
C LEU A 54 -8.71 -4.78 -4.39
N GLN A 55 -9.42 -4.06 -3.53
CA GLN A 55 -10.83 -3.73 -3.74
C GLN A 55 -10.98 -2.26 -4.09
N CYS A 56 -11.72 -1.95 -5.14
CA CYS A 56 -12.16 -0.58 -5.41
C CYS A 56 -13.17 -0.14 -4.35
N PRO A 57 -12.93 0.95 -3.60
CA PRO A 57 -13.83 1.38 -2.54
C PRO A 57 -15.17 1.93 -3.06
N GLU A 58 -15.23 2.36 -4.32
CA GLU A 58 -16.44 2.95 -4.93
C GLU A 58 -17.36 1.89 -5.56
N SER A 59 -16.79 0.99 -6.38
CA SER A 59 -17.57 -0.04 -7.10
C SER A 59 -17.61 -1.39 -6.38
N GLY A 60 -16.76 -1.59 -5.36
CA GLY A 60 -16.58 -2.89 -4.71
C GLY A 60 -15.83 -3.92 -5.56
N ARG A 61 -15.39 -3.56 -6.78
CA ARG A 61 -14.66 -4.46 -7.70
C ARG A 61 -13.37 -4.97 -7.07
N MET A 62 -13.17 -6.29 -7.11
CA MET A 62 -11.95 -6.94 -6.66
C MET A 62 -10.99 -7.22 -7.81
N PHE A 63 -9.72 -6.88 -7.59
CA PHE A 63 -8.57 -7.13 -8.44
C PHE A 63 -7.63 -8.12 -7.74
N PRO A 64 -7.47 -9.35 -8.25
CA PRO A 64 -6.68 -10.37 -7.56
C PRO A 64 -5.18 -10.08 -7.66
N ILE A 65 -4.46 -10.33 -6.57
CA ILE A 65 -3.01 -10.45 -6.53
C ILE A 65 -2.71 -11.95 -6.49
N SER A 66 -1.95 -12.43 -7.47
CA SER A 66 -1.54 -13.84 -7.53
C SER A 66 -0.07 -13.95 -7.90
N ARG A 67 0.67 -14.82 -7.22
CA ARG A 67 2.14 -14.96 -7.38
C ARG A 67 2.87 -13.60 -7.27
N GLY A 68 2.40 -12.74 -6.37
CA GLY A 68 2.94 -11.40 -6.14
C GLY A 68 2.62 -10.36 -7.22
N ILE A 69 1.77 -10.69 -8.20
CA ILE A 69 1.45 -9.79 -9.32
C ILE A 69 -0.02 -9.35 -9.22
N PRO A 70 -0.31 -8.05 -9.05
CA PRO A 70 -1.67 -7.52 -9.10
C PRO A 70 -2.22 -7.56 -10.54
N ASN A 71 -3.46 -8.03 -10.70
CA ASN A 71 -4.17 -8.04 -11.97
C ASN A 71 -5.27 -6.97 -11.99
N MET A 72 -4.99 -5.89 -12.72
CA MET A 72 -5.90 -4.74 -12.87
C MET A 72 -6.71 -4.77 -14.19
N LEU A 73 -6.78 -5.92 -14.87
CA LEU A 73 -7.54 -6.04 -16.12
C LEU A 73 -9.05 -5.90 -15.84
N LEU A 74 -9.68 -5.05 -16.65
CA LEU A 74 -11.12 -4.83 -16.68
C LEU A 74 -11.73 -5.57 -17.87
N SER A 75 -12.99 -5.98 -17.74
CA SER A 75 -13.78 -6.42 -18.90
C SER A 75 -14.16 -5.21 -19.77
N GLU A 76 -14.55 -5.46 -21.03
CA GLU A 76 -14.97 -4.39 -21.95
C GLU A 76 -16.12 -3.55 -21.38
N GLU A 77 -17.10 -4.19 -20.75
CA GLU A 77 -18.23 -3.51 -20.08
C GLU A 77 -17.77 -2.59 -18.94
N GLU A 78 -16.76 -3.01 -18.16
CA GLU A 78 -16.22 -2.22 -17.05
C GLU A 78 -15.35 -1.04 -17.51
N THR A 79 -14.82 -1.07 -18.74
CA THR A 79 -13.99 0.02 -19.27
C THR A 79 -14.80 1.21 -19.81
N GLU A 80 -16.08 1.00 -20.13
CA GLU A 80 -16.96 2.02 -20.71
C GLU A 80 -17.91 2.68 -19.70
N SER A 81 -17.84 2.23 -18.43
CA SER A 81 -18.69 2.70 -17.31
C SER A 81 -18.17 3.96 -16.63
#